data_AF-A0A3B9JGN1-F1
#
_entry.id   AF-A0A3B9JGN1-F1
#
_cell.length_a   1.000
_cell.length_b   1.000
_cell.length_c   1.000
_cell.angle_alpha   90.00
_cell.angle_beta   90.00
_cell.angle_gamma   90.00
#
_symmetry.space_group_name_H-M   'P 1'
#
loop_
_entity.id
_entity.type
_entity.pdbx_description
1 polymer ?
#
loop_
_entity_poly.entity_id
_entity_poly.type
_entity_poly.pdbx_seq_one_letter_code
_entity_poly.pdbx_strand_id
1 'polypeptide(L)'
;MSTQEVVKEALNRDIAVEIIDRDANIIRLTKGDKKEIIQQATKTSADSYISVEIMGNKEVTKILLSEEGIRVPSGMRIKTLEEALGYYDDFTGKDLVVKPQSTNFGLGVVVIKNLSQKEELENAVRFALNYDKTVLLEEFISGKEYRFLVVGKEVVAVLHREPANVKGDGVNSIKRLVEIKNKDPRRGEGYITPLEKIKLGEVEIEFLRKQALNIDYIPKKDEKIYLRENSNISTGGDSIDYTDQVHKGYKDIALKCAKAVGAKITGADIMIDDIFMEPDKNNYGVIEMNFNPAIHMHDHPYLGKNREIEKKVLDLLGFN
;
A
#
# COMPACT_ATOMS: atom_id res chain seq x y z
N MET A 1 -4.90 -15.47 4.01
CA MET A 1 -4.45 -15.53 2.60
C MET A 1 -2.95 -15.64 2.42
N SER A 2 -2.13 -14.60 2.61
CA SER A 2 -0.68 -14.65 2.29
C SER A 2 0.05 -15.92 2.79
N THR A 3 -0.12 -16.26 4.08
CA THR A 3 0.53 -17.45 4.65
C THR A 3 -0.01 -18.75 4.07
N GLN A 4 -1.27 -18.79 3.64
CA GLN A 4 -1.82 -19.97 2.98
C GLN A 4 -1.16 -20.21 1.62
N GLU A 5 -0.78 -19.16 0.87
CA GLU A 5 -0.04 -19.31 -0.38
C GLU A 5 1.36 -19.89 -0.11
N VAL A 6 2.08 -19.37 0.90
CA VAL A 6 3.37 -19.92 1.33
C VAL A 6 3.23 -21.38 1.78
N VAL A 7 2.20 -21.72 2.56
CA VAL A 7 1.94 -23.10 3.01
C VAL A 7 1.65 -24.02 1.82
N LYS A 8 0.81 -23.58 0.88
CA LYS A 8 0.45 -24.36 -0.30
C LYS A 8 1.69 -24.67 -1.15
N GLU A 9 2.51 -23.66 -1.43
CA GLU A 9 3.74 -23.87 -2.19
C GLU A 9 4.78 -24.68 -1.40
N ALA A 10 4.85 -24.50 -0.07
CA ALA A 10 5.73 -25.31 0.76
C ALA A 10 5.39 -26.81 0.66
N LEU A 11 4.10 -27.15 0.73
CA LEU A 11 3.62 -28.52 0.56
C LEU A 11 3.90 -29.06 -0.86
N ASN A 12 3.79 -28.22 -1.90
CA ASN A 12 4.15 -28.62 -3.28
C ASN A 12 5.63 -28.95 -3.44
N ARG A 13 6.50 -28.41 -2.57
CA ARG A 13 7.96 -28.62 -2.57
C ARG A 13 8.43 -29.67 -1.56
N ASP A 14 7.51 -30.49 -1.04
CA ASP A 14 7.77 -31.48 0.01
C ASP A 14 8.42 -30.86 1.28
N ILE A 15 8.04 -29.63 1.62
CA ILE A 15 8.48 -28.95 2.84
C ILE A 15 7.43 -29.21 3.93
N ALA A 16 7.85 -29.78 5.05
CA ALA A 16 6.97 -30.00 6.18
C ALA A 16 6.57 -28.66 6.82
N VAL A 17 5.27 -28.50 7.09
CA VAL A 17 4.69 -27.28 7.68
C VAL A 17 4.07 -27.63 9.04
N GLU A 18 4.48 -26.90 10.07
CA GLU A 18 3.88 -26.95 11.40
C GLU A 18 3.32 -25.57 11.74
N ILE A 19 2.06 -25.52 12.19
CA ILE A 19 1.46 -24.27 12.68
C ILE A 19 1.85 -24.15 14.16
N ILE A 20 2.71 -23.19 14.50
CA ILE A 20 3.12 -22.94 15.88
C ILE A 20 2.04 -22.14 16.60
N ASP A 21 1.57 -21.05 15.98
CA ASP A 21 0.54 -20.17 16.52
C ASP A 21 -0.34 -19.66 15.38
N ARG A 22 -1.63 -19.99 15.43
CA ARG A 22 -2.59 -19.61 14.38
C ARG A 22 -2.96 -18.13 14.46
N ASP A 23 -3.08 -17.58 15.67
CA ASP A 23 -3.54 -16.21 15.91
C ASP A 23 -2.43 -15.21 15.61
N ALA A 24 -1.20 -15.51 16.04
CA ALA A 24 -0.01 -14.73 15.68
C ALA A 24 0.46 -14.99 14.25
N ASN A 25 -0.15 -15.98 13.56
CA ASN A 25 0.15 -16.39 12.21
C ASN A 25 1.62 -16.82 12.01
N ILE A 26 2.09 -17.71 12.89
CA ILE A 26 3.45 -18.23 12.94
C ILE A 26 3.46 -19.70 12.52
N ILE A 27 4.28 -20.01 11.52
CA ILE A 27 4.52 -21.37 11.02
C ILE A 27 5.99 -21.74 11.08
N ARG A 28 6.28 -23.04 11.14
CA ARG A 28 7.62 -23.60 10.93
C ARG A 28 7.63 -24.37 9.62
N LEU A 29 8.63 -24.08 8.78
CA LEU A 29 8.96 -24.87 7.60
C LEU A 29 10.16 -25.75 7.91
N THR A 30 10.13 -27.03 7.50
CA THR A 30 11.25 -27.97 7.68
C THR A 30 11.50 -28.81 6.42
N LYS A 31 12.74 -28.81 5.92
CA LYS A 31 13.18 -29.69 4.81
C LYS A 31 14.60 -30.20 5.09
N GLY A 32 14.74 -31.49 5.34
CA GLY A 32 15.98 -32.06 5.88
C GLY A 32 16.34 -31.42 7.22
N ASP A 33 17.59 -30.98 7.38
CA ASP A 33 18.07 -30.31 8.58
C ASP A 33 17.68 -28.81 8.66
N LYS A 34 17.15 -28.26 7.57
CA LYS A 34 16.80 -26.85 7.49
C LYS A 34 15.44 -26.59 8.13
N LYS A 35 15.41 -25.60 9.02
CA LYS A 35 14.20 -25.11 9.69
C LYS A 35 14.12 -23.60 9.55
N GLU A 36 12.92 -23.10 9.28
CA GLU A 36 12.64 -21.67 9.23
C GLU A 36 11.34 -21.36 9.97
N ILE A 37 11.34 -20.31 10.79
CA ILE A 37 10.12 -19.79 11.41
C ILE A 37 9.69 -18.56 10.61
N ILE A 38 8.46 -18.59 10.11
CA ILE A 38 7.87 -17.51 9.32
C ILE A 38 6.65 -16.98 10.07
N GLN A 39 6.56 -15.66 10.19
CA GLN A 39 5.37 -14.99 10.66
C GLN A 39 4.73 -14.21 9.51
N GLN A 40 3.41 -14.34 9.34
CA GLN A 40 2.63 -13.53 8.38
C GLN A 40 3.21 -13.58 6.95
N ALA A 41 3.66 -14.76 6.51
CA ALA A 41 4.25 -15.06 5.20
C ALA A 41 5.62 -14.42 4.90
N THR A 42 5.82 -13.15 5.24
CA THR A 42 6.98 -12.37 4.79
C THR A 42 7.92 -11.91 5.91
N LYS A 43 7.56 -12.11 7.19
CA LYS A 43 8.51 -11.89 8.30
C LYS A 43 9.31 -13.16 8.51
N THR A 44 10.58 -13.12 8.16
CA THR A 44 11.47 -14.29 8.09
C THR A 44 12.83 -13.96 8.71
N SER A 45 13.73 -14.94 8.79
CA SER A 45 15.11 -14.72 9.20
C SER A 45 15.95 -13.95 8.18
N ALA A 46 15.45 -13.74 6.96
CA ALA A 46 16.17 -12.98 5.93
C ALA A 46 16.29 -11.49 6.25
N ASP A 47 15.34 -10.94 7.02
CA ASP A 47 15.31 -9.55 7.44
C ASP A 47 15.84 -9.39 8.87
N SER A 48 16.63 -8.33 9.10
CA SER A 48 17.14 -8.03 10.44
C SER A 48 16.09 -7.28 11.25
N TYR A 49 16.17 -7.38 12.59
CA TYR A 49 15.29 -6.62 13.49
C TYR A 49 15.35 -5.11 13.20
N ILE A 50 16.55 -4.58 12.97
CA ILE A 50 16.72 -3.14 12.74
C ILE A 50 16.06 -2.68 11.43
N SER A 51 16.05 -3.51 10.38
CA SER A 51 15.34 -3.20 9.13
C SER A 51 13.83 -3.04 9.33
N VAL A 52 13.24 -3.85 10.21
CA VAL A 52 11.82 -3.75 10.58
C VAL A 52 11.55 -2.43 11.34
N GLU A 53 12.38 -2.10 12.32
CA GLU A 53 12.27 -0.86 13.10
C GLU A 53 12.43 0.39 12.23
N ILE A 54 13.39 0.36 11.29
CA ILE A 54 13.62 1.44 10.32
C ILE A 54 12.36 1.66 9.48
N MET A 55 11.81 0.60 8.87
CA MET A 55 10.61 0.70 8.02
C MET A 55 9.35 1.09 8.81
N GLY A 56 9.26 0.70 10.09
CA GLY A 56 8.19 1.14 10.98
C GLY A 56 8.25 2.63 11.32
N ASN A 57 9.39 3.29 11.11
CA ASN A 57 9.57 4.72 11.34
C ASN A 57 9.74 5.47 10.02
N LYS A 58 8.68 6.15 9.57
CA LYS A 58 8.67 6.90 8.31
C LYS A 58 9.75 7.98 8.23
N GLU A 59 10.06 8.65 9.34
CA GLU A 59 11.09 9.69 9.35
C GLU A 59 12.48 9.10 9.14
N VAL A 60 12.83 8.05 9.89
CA VAL A 60 14.12 7.36 9.76
C VAL A 60 14.26 6.76 8.36
N THR A 61 13.21 6.11 7.85
CA THR A 61 13.19 5.59 6.48
C THR A 61 13.50 6.71 5.47
N LYS A 62 12.83 7.86 5.58
CA LYS A 62 13.06 8.99 4.66
C LYS A 62 14.48 9.52 4.71
N ILE A 63 15.07 9.63 5.91
CA ILE A 63 16.46 10.08 6.07
C ILE A 63 17.40 9.14 5.29
N LEU A 64 17.31 7.83 5.52
CA LEU A 64 18.16 6.83 4.86
C LEU A 64 17.95 6.81 3.34
N LEU A 65 16.70 6.95 2.87
CA LEU A 65 16.42 7.04 1.44
C LEU A 65 17.01 8.32 0.81
N SER A 66 16.89 9.45 1.51
CA SER A 66 17.41 10.74 1.04
C SER A 66 18.94 10.78 1.00
N GLU A 67 19.63 10.13 1.94
CA GLU A 67 21.10 9.98 1.94
C GLU A 67 21.59 9.24 0.69
N GLU A 68 20.78 8.31 0.19
CA GLU A 68 21.02 7.59 -1.06
C GLU A 68 20.59 8.40 -2.30
N GLY A 69 20.11 9.64 -2.15
CA GLY A 69 19.66 10.50 -3.25
C GLY A 69 18.33 10.06 -3.87
N ILE A 70 17.52 9.29 -3.13
CA ILE A 70 16.17 8.89 -3.55
C ILE A 70 15.20 10.01 -3.19
N ARG A 71 14.31 10.37 -4.12
CA ARG A 71 13.29 11.40 -3.86
C ARG A 71 12.25 10.90 -2.87
N VAL A 72 12.13 11.61 -1.75
CA VAL A 72 11.12 11.43 -0.70
C VAL A 72 10.43 12.78 -0.45
N PRO A 73 9.21 12.80 0.13
CA PRO A 73 8.54 14.05 0.46
C PRO A 73 9.38 14.93 1.38
N SER A 74 9.69 16.16 0.96
CA SER A 74 10.24 17.17 1.87
C SER A 74 9.23 17.55 2.95
N GLY A 75 9.67 17.90 4.16
CA GLY A 75 8.73 18.19 5.25
C GLY A 75 9.36 18.39 6.63
N MET A 76 8.49 18.66 7.61
CA MET A 76 8.84 18.90 9.01
C MET A 76 8.18 17.88 9.94
N ARG A 77 8.91 17.50 10.99
CA ARG A 77 8.34 16.75 12.11
C ARG A 77 7.85 17.72 13.19
N ILE A 78 6.63 17.52 13.65
CA ILE A 78 6.02 18.29 14.73
C ILE A 78 5.46 17.36 15.83
N LYS A 79 5.43 17.86 17.05
CA LYS A 79 4.85 17.21 18.24
C LYS A 79 3.72 18.02 18.85
N THR A 80 3.62 19.30 18.52
CA THR A 80 2.60 20.19 19.05
C THR A 80 1.94 20.99 17.93
N LEU A 81 0.71 21.44 18.18
CA LEU A 81 0.03 22.36 17.27
C LEU A 81 0.81 23.67 17.11
N GLU A 82 1.41 24.19 18.18
CA GLU A 82 2.19 25.43 18.15
C GLU A 82 3.38 25.33 17.17
N GLU A 83 4.12 24.22 17.21
CA GLU A 83 5.18 23.94 16.24
C GLU A 83 4.64 23.94 14.81
N ALA A 84 3.54 23.25 14.56
CA ALA A 84 2.93 23.20 13.22
C ALA A 84 2.51 24.59 12.72
N LEU A 85 1.89 25.40 13.58
CA LEU A 85 1.47 26.76 13.24
C LEU A 85 2.66 27.69 13.00
N GLY A 86 3.82 27.41 13.57
CA GLY A 86 5.08 28.11 13.29
C GLY A 86 5.58 27.89 11.85
N TYR A 87 5.22 26.77 11.22
CA TYR A 87 5.57 26.45 9.84
C TYR A 87 4.48 26.84 8.81
N TYR A 88 3.40 27.50 9.24
CA TYR A 88 2.26 27.80 8.36
C TYR A 88 2.67 28.57 7.09
N ASP A 89 3.50 29.60 7.24
CA ASP A 89 3.95 30.44 6.13
C ASP A 89 4.83 29.65 5.12
N ASP A 90 5.55 28.62 5.58
CA ASP A 90 6.39 27.76 4.72
C ASP A 90 5.55 26.90 3.76
N PHE A 91 4.29 26.61 4.13
CA PHE A 91 3.37 25.76 3.37
C PHE A 91 2.21 26.53 2.72
N THR A 92 2.09 27.83 2.97
CA THR A 92 1.01 28.65 2.40
C THR A 92 1.04 28.61 0.87
N GLY A 93 -0.12 28.34 0.27
CA GLY A 93 -0.28 28.21 -1.18
C GLY A 93 0.20 26.89 -1.78
N LYS A 94 0.60 25.91 -0.96
CA LYS A 94 1.10 24.60 -1.39
C LYS A 94 0.11 23.49 -1.06
N ASP A 95 0.19 22.40 -1.80
CA ASP A 95 -0.45 21.14 -1.42
C ASP A 95 0.38 20.48 -0.31
N LEU A 96 -0.29 20.12 0.78
CA LEU A 96 0.32 19.62 2.01
C LEU A 96 -0.30 18.29 2.43
N VAL A 97 0.53 17.38 2.92
CA VAL A 97 0.10 16.13 3.56
C VAL A 97 0.44 16.22 5.04
N VAL A 98 -0.57 16.08 5.89
CA VAL A 98 -0.43 15.99 7.35
C VAL A 98 -0.67 14.53 7.74
N LYS A 99 0.33 13.85 8.29
CA LYS A 99 0.19 12.42 8.65
C LYS A 99 0.88 12.04 9.96
N PRO A 100 0.35 11.06 10.71
CA PRO A 100 1.03 10.51 11.87
C PRO A 100 2.30 9.75 11.44
N GLN A 101 3.33 9.74 12.29
CA GLN A 101 4.60 9.09 11.97
C GLN A 101 4.45 7.58 11.75
N SER A 102 3.70 6.90 12.63
CA SER A 102 3.78 5.44 12.77
C SER A 102 2.48 4.69 12.44
N THR A 103 1.49 5.35 11.82
CA THR A 103 0.22 4.70 11.44
C THR A 103 0.28 4.00 10.09
N ASN A 104 -0.55 2.98 9.89
CA ASN A 104 -0.72 2.27 8.62
C ASN A 104 -2.12 2.52 8.03
N PHE A 105 -2.33 2.10 6.78
CA PHE A 105 -3.65 2.14 6.09
C PHE A 105 -4.26 3.54 5.90
N GLY A 106 -3.43 4.59 5.96
CA GLY A 106 -3.89 5.97 5.81
C GLY A 106 -4.61 6.55 7.04
N LEU A 107 -4.57 5.87 8.19
CA LEU A 107 -5.20 6.36 9.42
C LEU A 107 -4.52 7.65 9.89
N GLY A 108 -5.34 8.68 10.10
CA GLY A 108 -4.88 10.01 10.54
C GLY A 108 -4.27 10.87 9.43
N VAL A 109 -4.22 10.41 8.18
CA VAL A 109 -3.66 11.17 7.05
C VAL A 109 -4.68 12.16 6.52
N VAL A 110 -4.28 13.42 6.37
CA VAL A 110 -5.08 14.50 5.78
C VAL A 110 -4.29 15.14 4.65
N VAL A 111 -4.93 15.27 3.48
CA VAL A 111 -4.37 15.99 2.33
C VAL A 111 -5.07 17.33 2.24
N ILE A 112 -4.30 18.41 2.31
CA ILE A 112 -4.77 19.78 2.12
C ILE A 112 -4.33 20.23 0.74
N LYS A 113 -5.29 20.71 -0.06
CA LYS A 113 -5.03 21.27 -1.39
C LYS A 113 -4.96 22.78 -1.31
N ASN A 114 -3.86 23.37 -1.79
CA ASN A 114 -3.63 24.81 -1.75
C ASN A 114 -3.92 25.43 -0.37
N LEU A 115 -3.11 25.09 0.64
CA LEU A 115 -3.30 25.55 2.02
C LEU A 115 -3.44 27.07 2.05
N SER A 116 -4.62 27.54 2.47
CA SER A 116 -4.97 28.97 2.40
C SER A 116 -5.39 29.58 3.73
N GLN A 117 -5.84 28.75 4.69
CA GLN A 117 -6.31 29.17 6.01
C GLN A 117 -5.56 28.41 7.10
N LYS A 118 -5.25 29.10 8.20
CA LYS A 118 -4.51 28.53 9.33
C LYS A 118 -5.33 27.44 10.05
N GLU A 119 -6.65 27.59 10.04
CA GLU A 119 -7.62 26.68 10.62
C GLU A 119 -7.61 25.31 9.91
N GLU A 120 -7.32 25.25 8.61
CA GLU A 120 -7.19 23.99 7.87
C GLU A 120 -6.01 23.16 8.41
N LEU A 121 -4.85 23.80 8.56
CA LEU A 121 -3.65 23.18 9.14
C LEU A 121 -3.90 22.76 10.59
N GLU A 122 -4.53 23.62 11.40
CA GLU A 122 -4.85 23.31 12.79
C GLU A 122 -5.74 22.06 12.91
N ASN A 123 -6.83 22.01 12.14
CA ASN A 123 -7.76 20.88 12.16
C ASN A 123 -7.08 19.57 11.73
N ALA A 124 -6.28 19.62 10.66
CA ALA A 124 -5.55 18.47 10.17
C ALA A 124 -4.53 17.94 11.21
N VAL A 125 -3.78 18.84 11.85
CA VAL A 125 -2.78 18.49 12.87
C VAL A 125 -3.45 17.93 14.12
N ARG A 126 -4.52 18.55 14.61
CA ARG A 126 -5.30 18.02 15.75
C ARG A 126 -5.83 16.63 15.46
N PHE A 127 -6.34 16.40 14.26
CA PHE A 127 -6.83 15.09 13.85
C PHE A 127 -5.69 14.05 13.84
N ALA A 128 -4.54 14.37 13.22
CA ALA A 128 -3.40 13.46 13.16
C ALA A 128 -2.80 13.15 14.54
N LEU A 129 -2.75 14.14 15.45
CA LEU A 129 -2.25 13.98 16.82
C LEU A 129 -3.11 13.04 17.69
N ASN A 130 -4.35 12.77 17.30
CA ASN A 130 -5.16 11.75 17.98
C ASN A 130 -4.65 10.33 17.73
N TYR A 131 -3.79 10.12 16.72
CA TYR A 131 -3.28 8.81 16.32
C TYR A 131 -1.81 8.58 16.68
N ASP A 132 -0.99 9.63 16.74
CA ASP A 132 0.43 9.56 17.10
C ASP A 132 0.84 10.85 17.82
N LYS A 133 1.78 10.75 18.77
CA LYS A 133 2.36 11.92 19.45
C LYS A 133 3.28 12.73 18.53
N THR A 134 3.60 12.19 17.36
CA THR A 134 4.46 12.81 16.36
C THR A 134 3.77 12.78 15.00
N VAL A 135 3.73 13.94 14.36
CA VAL A 135 3.07 14.17 13.08
C VAL A 135 4.08 14.77 12.10
N LEU A 136 3.90 14.47 10.83
CA LEU A 136 4.71 14.95 9.72
C LEU A 136 3.86 15.91 8.88
N LEU A 137 4.42 17.08 8.58
CA LEU A 137 3.92 18.03 7.57
C LEU A 137 4.79 17.88 6.34
N GLU A 138 4.26 17.31 5.26
CA GLU A 138 5.03 16.96 4.06
C GLU A 138 4.47 17.60 2.80
N GLU A 139 5.35 17.85 1.83
CA GLU A 139 4.92 18.18 0.48
C GLU A 139 3.99 17.07 -0.07
N PHE A 140 2.97 17.49 -0.80
CA PHE A 140 2.19 16.56 -1.59
C PHE A 140 2.95 16.13 -2.84
N ILE A 141 3.11 14.82 -3.02
CA ILE A 141 3.63 14.23 -4.26
C ILE A 141 2.46 13.76 -5.11
N SER A 142 2.36 14.27 -6.34
CA SER A 142 1.34 13.89 -7.30
C SER A 142 1.60 12.52 -7.92
N GLY A 143 0.60 12.02 -8.64
CA GLY A 143 0.70 10.80 -9.42
C GLY A 143 -0.19 9.68 -8.90
N LYS A 144 0.00 8.49 -9.45
CA LYS A 144 -0.64 7.27 -8.98
C LYS A 144 0.30 6.53 -8.03
N GLU A 145 -0.26 5.93 -7.01
CA GLU A 145 0.47 5.08 -6.09
C GLU A 145 0.69 3.70 -6.69
N TYR A 146 1.93 3.24 -6.67
CA TYR A 146 2.32 1.88 -7.06
C TYR A 146 3.15 1.22 -5.95
N ARG A 147 2.79 -0.02 -5.63
CA ARG A 147 3.52 -0.86 -4.69
C ARG A 147 4.48 -1.77 -5.42
N PHE A 148 5.78 -1.56 -5.21
CA PHE A 148 6.86 -2.39 -5.71
C PHE A 148 7.23 -3.41 -4.64
N LEU A 149 7.04 -4.69 -4.91
CA LEU A 149 7.44 -5.76 -4.02
C LEU A 149 8.85 -6.23 -4.37
N VAL A 150 9.77 -6.03 -3.43
CA VAL A 150 11.15 -6.52 -3.51
C VAL A 150 11.27 -7.81 -2.70
N VAL A 151 11.84 -8.83 -3.31
CA VAL A 151 12.26 -10.08 -2.65
C VAL A 151 13.70 -10.38 -3.04
N GLY A 152 14.60 -10.39 -2.07
CA GLY A 152 16.03 -10.59 -2.26
C GLY A 152 16.70 -9.43 -3.01
N LYS A 153 16.92 -9.62 -4.32
CA LYS A 153 17.57 -8.63 -5.21
C LYS A 153 16.70 -8.32 -6.44
N GLU A 154 15.45 -8.74 -6.43
CA GLU A 154 14.53 -8.61 -7.56
C GLU A 154 13.28 -7.85 -7.13
N VAL A 155 12.78 -6.96 -7.99
CA VAL A 155 11.39 -6.49 -7.91
C VAL A 155 10.51 -7.54 -8.58
N VAL A 156 9.87 -8.35 -7.75
CA VAL A 156 9.10 -9.53 -8.19
C VAL A 156 7.68 -9.17 -8.61
N ALA A 157 7.14 -8.04 -8.14
CA ALA A 157 5.86 -7.52 -8.60
C ALA A 157 5.75 -6.01 -8.44
N VAL A 158 4.91 -5.39 -9.27
CA VAL A 158 4.47 -4.00 -9.17
C VAL A 158 2.96 -3.95 -9.31
N LEU A 159 2.30 -3.26 -8.40
CA LEU A 159 0.84 -3.27 -8.31
C LEU A 159 0.30 -1.86 -8.09
N HIS A 160 -0.69 -1.48 -8.89
CA HIS A 160 -1.51 -0.29 -8.66
C HIS A 160 -2.79 -0.68 -7.93
N ARG A 161 -3.16 0.09 -6.91
CA ARG A 161 -4.44 -0.08 -6.22
C ARG A 161 -5.41 1.00 -6.69
N GLU A 162 -6.53 0.60 -7.27
CA GLU A 162 -7.61 1.53 -7.56
C GLU A 162 -8.63 1.52 -6.42
N PRO A 163 -9.18 2.70 -6.02
CA PRO A 163 -10.29 2.76 -5.08
C PRO A 163 -11.48 1.92 -5.52
N ALA A 164 -12.28 1.47 -4.55
CA ALA A 164 -13.50 0.72 -4.81
C ALA A 164 -14.33 1.46 -5.87
N ASN A 165 -14.71 0.76 -6.93
CA ASN A 165 -15.31 1.36 -8.11
C ASN A 165 -16.28 0.42 -8.81
N VAL A 166 -17.13 0.99 -9.66
CA VAL A 166 -17.91 0.27 -10.67
C VAL A 166 -17.76 0.93 -12.03
N LYS A 167 -17.91 0.15 -13.10
CA LYS A 167 -17.91 0.63 -14.48
C LYS A 167 -19.31 0.50 -15.05
N GLY A 168 -19.85 1.62 -15.56
CA GLY A 168 -21.18 1.69 -16.13
C GLY A 168 -21.33 0.85 -17.39
N ASP A 169 -22.51 0.26 -17.54
CA ASP A 169 -22.96 -0.42 -18.74
C ASP A 169 -24.11 0.32 -19.45
N GLY A 170 -24.53 1.48 -18.90
CA GLY A 170 -25.66 2.27 -19.40
C GLY A 170 -27.04 1.73 -19.03
N VAL A 171 -27.13 0.66 -18.22
CA VAL A 171 -28.39 -0.02 -17.90
C VAL A 171 -28.56 -0.22 -16.40
N ASN A 172 -27.53 -0.69 -15.71
CA ASN A 172 -27.58 -1.04 -14.30
C ASN A 172 -27.22 0.16 -13.40
N SER A 173 -27.92 0.29 -12.27
CA SER A 173 -27.56 1.27 -11.25
C SER A 173 -26.25 0.93 -10.56
N ILE A 174 -25.63 1.90 -9.87
CA ILE A 174 -24.43 1.67 -9.04
C ILE A 174 -24.66 0.49 -8.07
N LYS A 175 -25.81 0.46 -7.39
CA LYS A 175 -26.17 -0.64 -6.48
C LYS A 175 -26.08 -2.00 -7.19
N ARG A 176 -26.68 -2.11 -8.38
CA ARG A 176 -26.69 -3.35 -9.14
C ARG A 176 -25.30 -3.71 -9.68
N LEU A 177 -24.54 -2.73 -10.14
CA LEU A 177 -23.16 -2.94 -10.60
C LEU A 177 -22.25 -3.43 -9.46
N VAL A 178 -22.44 -2.94 -8.24
CA VAL A 178 -21.74 -3.44 -7.05
C VAL A 178 -22.09 -4.90 -6.77
N GLU A 179 -23.38 -5.25 -6.80
CA GLU A 179 -23.83 -6.64 -6.64
C GLU A 179 -23.21 -7.57 -7.71
N ILE A 180 -23.14 -7.10 -8.96
CA ILE A 180 -22.52 -7.85 -10.06
C ILE A 180 -21.01 -8.03 -9.82
N LYS A 181 -20.29 -6.95 -9.48
CA LYS A 181 -18.85 -7.00 -9.23
C LYS A 181 -18.49 -7.90 -8.05
N ASN A 182 -19.33 -7.92 -7.01
CA ASN A 182 -19.20 -8.80 -5.85
C ASN A 182 -19.50 -10.28 -6.12
N LYS A 183 -19.96 -10.66 -7.32
CA LYS A 183 -20.07 -12.08 -7.72
C LYS A 183 -18.74 -12.70 -8.13
N ASP A 184 -17.69 -11.90 -8.30
CA ASP A 184 -16.34 -12.41 -8.51
C ASP A 184 -15.96 -13.34 -7.32
N PRO A 185 -15.61 -14.62 -7.56
CA PRO A 185 -15.31 -15.57 -6.48
C PRO A 185 -14.07 -15.16 -5.67
N ARG A 186 -13.24 -14.24 -6.18
CA ARG A 186 -12.12 -13.67 -5.44
C ARG A 186 -12.56 -12.63 -4.40
N ARG A 187 -13.83 -12.19 -4.41
CA ARG A 187 -14.39 -11.22 -3.45
C ARG A 187 -15.15 -11.89 -2.32
N GLY A 188 -14.64 -11.72 -1.11
CA GLY A 188 -15.17 -12.27 0.13
C GLY A 188 -15.23 -11.22 1.23
N GLU A 189 -15.39 -11.68 2.47
CA GLU A 189 -15.40 -10.82 3.65
C GLU A 189 -14.41 -11.35 4.68
N GLY A 190 -13.66 -10.45 5.31
CA GLY A 190 -12.80 -10.79 6.44
C GLY A 190 -11.45 -11.41 6.04
N TYR A 191 -10.90 -11.02 4.89
CA TYR A 191 -9.58 -11.39 4.41
C TYR A 191 -9.38 -12.91 4.21
N ILE A 192 -10.45 -13.62 3.91
CA ILE A 192 -10.44 -15.05 3.55
C ILE A 192 -10.35 -15.29 2.03
N THR A 193 -10.40 -14.21 1.25
CA THR A 193 -10.23 -14.20 -0.21
C THR A 193 -9.28 -13.07 -0.60
N PRO A 194 -8.74 -13.05 -1.83
CA PRO A 194 -7.78 -12.03 -2.23
C PRO A 194 -8.31 -10.60 -2.36
N LEU A 195 -9.62 -10.46 -2.63
CA LEU A 195 -10.31 -9.17 -2.71
C LEU A 195 -11.42 -9.12 -1.66
N GLU A 196 -11.72 -7.92 -1.16
CA GLU A 196 -12.91 -7.70 -0.33
C GLU A 196 -14.12 -7.34 -1.20
N LYS A 197 -15.29 -7.72 -0.71
CA LYS A 197 -16.56 -7.23 -1.27
C LYS A 197 -16.69 -5.73 -1.05
N ILE A 198 -17.20 -5.07 -2.08
CA ILE A 198 -17.57 -3.66 -2.01
C ILE A 198 -18.86 -3.55 -1.20
N LYS A 199 -18.84 -2.73 -0.14
CA LYS A 199 -20.03 -2.41 0.66
C LYS A 199 -20.52 -1.03 0.26
N LEU A 200 -21.84 -0.81 0.27
CA LEU A 200 -22.44 0.51 0.09
C LEU A 200 -22.92 1.01 1.46
N GLY A 201 -21.97 1.26 2.35
CA GLY A 201 -22.23 1.77 3.69
C GLY A 201 -22.32 3.29 3.72
N GLU A 202 -22.35 3.85 4.93
CA GLU A 202 -22.48 5.31 5.13
C GLU A 202 -21.36 6.09 4.45
N VAL A 203 -20.12 5.61 4.55
CA VAL A 203 -18.94 6.27 3.96
C VAL A 203 -19.01 6.28 2.43
N GLU A 204 -19.40 5.17 1.79
CA GLU A 204 -19.57 5.13 0.33
C GLU A 204 -20.74 6.00 -0.13
N ILE A 205 -21.83 6.02 0.62
CA ILE A 205 -22.99 6.87 0.32
C ILE A 205 -22.62 8.35 0.44
N GLU A 206 -21.89 8.74 1.48
CA GLU A 206 -21.41 10.11 1.64
C GLU A 206 -20.45 10.51 0.51
N PHE A 207 -19.54 9.62 0.13
CA PHE A 207 -18.60 9.86 -0.97
C PHE A 207 -19.32 10.01 -2.32
N LEU A 208 -20.37 9.22 -2.58
CA LEU A 208 -21.23 9.39 -3.76
C LEU A 208 -21.97 10.73 -3.72
N ARG A 209 -22.49 11.14 -2.56
CA ARG A 209 -23.17 12.45 -2.40
C ARG A 209 -22.25 13.63 -2.69
N LYS A 210 -20.97 13.56 -2.28
CA LYS A 210 -19.95 14.58 -2.62
C LYS A 210 -19.72 14.70 -4.13
N GLN A 211 -19.96 13.63 -4.88
CA GLN A 211 -19.94 13.60 -6.34
C GLN A 211 -21.29 13.97 -6.98
N ALA A 212 -22.28 14.40 -6.19
CA ALA A 212 -23.67 14.61 -6.62
C ALA A 212 -24.36 13.36 -7.20
N LEU A 213 -23.94 12.17 -6.76
CA LEU A 213 -24.49 10.86 -7.15
C LEU A 213 -25.22 10.18 -5.99
N ASN A 214 -26.01 9.16 -6.30
CA ASN A 214 -26.60 8.24 -5.33
C ASN A 214 -26.55 6.80 -5.86
N ILE A 215 -26.90 5.82 -5.02
CA ILE A 215 -26.77 4.39 -5.36
C ILE A 215 -27.69 3.93 -6.51
N ASP A 216 -28.73 4.69 -6.83
CA ASP A 216 -29.69 4.39 -7.90
C ASP A 216 -29.31 5.04 -9.23
N TYR A 217 -28.27 5.89 -9.26
CA TYR A 217 -27.70 6.43 -10.49
C TYR A 217 -27.27 5.30 -11.43
N ILE A 218 -27.61 5.43 -12.72
CA ILE A 218 -27.22 4.51 -13.79
C ILE A 218 -26.06 5.15 -14.55
N PRO A 219 -24.80 4.70 -14.34
CA PRO A 219 -23.66 5.27 -15.04
C PRO A 219 -23.70 4.90 -16.53
N LYS A 220 -23.31 5.86 -17.38
CA LYS A 220 -23.20 5.65 -18.82
C LYS A 220 -22.22 4.51 -19.11
N LYS A 221 -22.36 3.91 -20.29
CA LYS A 221 -21.42 2.88 -20.74
C LYS A 221 -19.99 3.41 -20.65
N ASP A 222 -19.13 2.62 -20.01
CA ASP A 222 -17.72 2.91 -19.75
C ASP A 222 -17.41 4.02 -18.73
N GLU A 223 -18.43 4.66 -18.15
CA GLU A 223 -18.25 5.62 -17.05
C GLU A 223 -17.78 4.89 -15.78
N LYS A 224 -16.59 5.23 -15.27
CA LYS A 224 -16.08 4.67 -14.01
C LYS A 224 -16.52 5.57 -12.85
N ILE A 225 -17.23 4.98 -11.89
CA ILE A 225 -17.64 5.65 -10.65
C ILE A 225 -16.83 5.10 -9.48
N TYR A 226 -16.17 5.99 -8.74
CA TYR A 226 -15.48 5.64 -7.51
C TYR A 226 -16.44 5.75 -6.32
N LEU A 227 -16.33 4.77 -5.43
CA LEU A 227 -17.15 4.59 -4.23
C LEU A 227 -16.37 4.95 -2.96
N ARG A 228 -15.04 5.07 -3.06
CA ARG A 228 -14.14 5.43 -1.98
C ARG A 228 -13.08 6.40 -2.48
N GLU A 229 -12.58 7.21 -1.56
CA GLU A 229 -11.41 8.06 -1.79
C GLU A 229 -10.10 7.26 -1.69
N ASN A 230 -9.99 6.36 -0.69
CA ASN A 230 -8.81 5.51 -0.52
C ASN A 230 -8.78 4.34 -1.51
N SER A 231 -7.56 3.96 -1.90
CA SER A 231 -7.26 2.83 -2.79
C SER A 231 -7.17 1.47 -2.09
N ASN A 232 -7.63 1.36 -0.84
CA ASN A 232 -7.40 0.15 -0.05
C ASN A 232 -8.16 -1.07 -0.60
N ILE A 233 -7.48 -2.21 -0.76
CA ILE A 233 -8.14 -3.48 -1.14
C ILE A 233 -9.13 -3.91 -0.04
N SER A 234 -8.82 -3.61 1.22
CA SER A 234 -9.68 -3.89 2.38
C SER A 234 -11.04 -3.19 2.34
N THR A 235 -11.18 -2.15 1.52
CA THR A 235 -12.42 -1.37 1.37
C THR A 235 -13.09 -1.66 0.02
N GLY A 236 -12.70 -2.76 -0.64
CA GLY A 236 -13.25 -3.20 -1.92
C GLY A 236 -12.50 -2.68 -3.15
N GLY A 237 -11.32 -2.08 -2.96
CA GLY A 237 -10.43 -1.65 -4.04
C GLY A 237 -9.97 -2.79 -4.96
N ASP A 238 -9.46 -2.42 -6.12
CA ASP A 238 -8.96 -3.35 -7.14
C ASP A 238 -7.43 -3.37 -7.14
N SER A 239 -6.83 -4.57 -7.13
CA SER A 239 -5.41 -4.77 -7.39
C SER A 239 -5.14 -4.96 -8.88
N ILE A 240 -4.29 -4.12 -9.46
CA ILE A 240 -3.92 -4.17 -10.87
C ILE A 240 -2.41 -4.38 -11.00
N ASP A 241 -2.03 -5.45 -11.68
CA ASP A 241 -0.63 -5.80 -11.92
C ASP A 241 -0.01 -4.94 -13.03
N TYR A 242 1.08 -4.27 -12.71
CA TYR A 242 1.87 -3.40 -13.59
C TYR A 242 3.31 -3.89 -13.79
N THR A 243 3.65 -5.07 -13.28
CA THR A 243 5.05 -5.56 -13.19
C THR A 243 5.77 -5.60 -14.56
N ASP A 244 5.07 -5.96 -15.63
CA ASP A 244 5.64 -6.03 -16.98
C ASP A 244 5.58 -4.69 -17.73
N GLN A 245 4.74 -3.76 -17.25
CA GLN A 245 4.42 -2.49 -17.91
C GLN A 245 5.30 -1.34 -17.42
N VAL A 246 5.76 -1.42 -16.18
CA VAL A 246 6.54 -0.37 -15.53
C VAL A 246 7.92 -0.17 -16.16
N HIS A 247 8.33 1.09 -16.29
CA HIS A 247 9.67 1.43 -16.71
C HIS A 247 10.72 0.87 -15.73
N LYS A 248 11.79 0.28 -16.26
CA LYS A 248 12.83 -0.40 -15.46
C LYS A 248 13.46 0.51 -14.39
N GLY A 249 13.63 1.79 -14.69
CA GLY A 249 14.22 2.75 -13.74
C GLY A 249 13.48 2.82 -12.40
N TYR A 250 12.15 2.65 -12.37
CA TYR A 250 11.41 2.59 -11.10
C TYR A 250 11.68 1.31 -10.32
N LYS A 251 11.92 0.18 -11.00
CA LYS A 251 12.38 -1.06 -10.35
C LYS A 251 13.76 -0.86 -9.73
N ASP A 252 14.66 -0.18 -10.43
CA ASP A 252 16.00 0.12 -9.92
C ASP A 252 15.93 1.04 -8.67
N ILE A 253 15.02 2.02 -8.67
CA ILE A 253 14.72 2.84 -7.48
C ILE A 253 14.22 1.99 -6.32
N ALA A 254 13.25 1.10 -6.54
CA ALA A 254 12.72 0.23 -5.47
C ALA A 254 13.80 -0.69 -4.87
N LEU A 255 14.70 -1.24 -5.70
CA LEU A 255 15.85 -2.02 -5.24
C LEU A 255 16.81 -1.18 -4.41
N LYS A 256 17.06 0.08 -4.83
CA LYS A 256 17.89 1.02 -4.07
C LYS A 256 17.26 1.36 -2.72
N CYS A 257 15.93 1.52 -2.66
CA CYS A 257 15.20 1.72 -1.42
C CYS A 257 15.37 0.53 -0.46
N ALA A 258 15.14 -0.69 -0.95
CA ALA A 258 15.30 -1.90 -0.15
C ALA A 258 16.72 -2.04 0.40
N LYS A 259 17.74 -1.72 -0.41
CA LYS A 259 19.14 -1.70 0.04
C LYS A 259 19.38 -0.66 1.14
N ALA A 260 18.85 0.56 0.99
CA ALA A 260 19.06 1.65 1.96
C ALA A 260 18.52 1.30 3.36
N VAL A 261 17.38 0.62 3.43
CA VAL A 261 16.78 0.16 4.71
C VAL A 261 17.25 -1.24 5.15
N GLY A 262 18.15 -1.85 4.37
CA GLY A 262 18.70 -3.18 4.66
C GLY A 262 17.70 -4.34 4.54
N ALA A 263 16.57 -4.17 3.86
CA ALA A 263 15.53 -5.17 3.74
C ALA A 263 15.77 -6.16 2.60
N LYS A 264 15.38 -7.42 2.82
CA LYS A 264 15.29 -8.49 1.81
C LYS A 264 13.87 -8.67 1.31
N ILE A 265 12.86 -8.53 2.16
CA ILE A 265 11.46 -8.55 1.74
C ILE A 265 10.82 -7.22 2.13
N THR A 266 10.39 -6.43 1.14
CA THR A 266 9.77 -5.13 1.42
C THR A 266 8.85 -4.68 0.30
N GLY A 267 7.80 -3.95 0.66
CA GLY A 267 6.96 -3.20 -0.28
C GLY A 267 7.33 -1.72 -0.29
N ALA A 268 7.85 -1.21 -1.40
CA ALA A 268 8.09 0.22 -1.60
C ALA A 268 6.85 0.86 -2.27
N ASP A 269 6.24 1.83 -1.60
CA ASP A 269 5.12 2.59 -2.16
C ASP A 269 5.65 3.88 -2.78
N ILE A 270 5.46 4.01 -4.09
CA ILE A 270 6.00 5.10 -4.90
C ILE A 270 4.85 5.79 -5.61
N MET A 271 4.75 7.11 -5.43
CA MET A 271 3.89 7.97 -6.23
C MET A 271 4.60 8.27 -7.54
N ILE A 272 3.94 8.00 -8.66
CA ILE A 272 4.52 8.14 -10.00
C ILE A 272 3.49 8.81 -10.91
N ASP A 273 3.87 9.91 -11.56
CA ASP A 273 2.98 10.61 -12.50
C ASP A 273 2.67 9.76 -13.74
N ASP A 274 3.72 9.21 -14.37
CA ASP A 274 3.59 8.27 -15.50
C ASP A 274 4.56 7.09 -15.34
N ILE A 275 3.99 5.90 -15.11
CA ILE A 275 4.74 4.66 -14.86
C ILE A 275 5.53 4.14 -16.08
N PHE A 276 5.21 4.63 -17.28
CA PHE A 276 5.85 4.24 -18.53
C PHE A 276 7.08 5.09 -18.87
N MET A 277 7.21 6.26 -18.24
CA MET A 277 8.29 7.21 -18.49
C MET A 277 9.54 6.88 -17.66
N GLU A 278 10.69 7.39 -18.10
CA GLU A 278 11.92 7.27 -17.32
C GLU A 278 11.79 8.08 -16.01
N PRO A 279 12.20 7.53 -14.84
CA PRO A 279 12.19 8.30 -13.60
C PRO A 279 13.09 9.51 -13.70
N ASP A 280 12.56 10.66 -13.29
CA ASP A 280 13.35 11.86 -13.05
C ASP A 280 13.01 12.43 -11.66
N LYS A 281 13.74 13.47 -11.25
CA LYS A 281 13.57 14.05 -9.92
C LYS A 281 12.22 14.72 -9.70
N ASN A 282 11.34 14.86 -10.69
CA ASN A 282 10.08 15.59 -10.59
C ASN A 282 8.85 14.68 -10.77
N ASN A 283 9.01 13.49 -11.37
CA ASN A 283 7.89 12.63 -11.76
C ASN A 283 7.60 11.47 -10.79
N TYR A 284 8.33 11.38 -9.67
CA TYR A 284 8.07 10.38 -8.63
C TYR A 284 8.41 10.85 -7.22
N GLY A 285 7.96 10.08 -6.23
CA GLY A 285 8.52 10.12 -4.89
C GLY A 285 8.16 8.88 -4.08
N VAL A 286 9.10 8.41 -3.26
CA VAL A 286 8.91 7.25 -2.38
C VAL A 286 8.23 7.70 -1.10
N ILE A 287 7.05 7.15 -0.83
CA ILE A 287 6.18 7.57 0.27
C ILE A 287 6.45 6.77 1.54
N GLU A 288 6.57 5.45 1.41
CA GLU A 288 6.82 4.54 2.53
C GLU A 288 7.45 3.22 2.09
N MET A 289 8.06 2.54 3.07
CA MET A 289 8.60 1.18 2.95
C MET A 289 7.85 0.27 3.93
N ASN A 290 7.40 -0.88 3.47
CA ASN A 290 6.58 -1.81 4.24
C ASN A 290 7.37 -3.09 4.55
N PHE A 291 7.58 -3.38 5.84
CA PHE A 291 8.31 -4.56 6.30
C PHE A 291 7.50 -5.87 6.27
N ASN A 292 6.18 -5.79 6.05
CA ASN A 292 5.30 -6.95 6.00
C ASN A 292 4.34 -6.84 4.81
N PRO A 293 4.86 -6.86 3.57
CA PRO A 293 4.02 -6.69 2.39
C PRO A 293 3.09 -7.89 2.20
N ALA A 294 1.82 -7.61 1.94
CA ALA A 294 0.85 -8.64 1.60
C ALA A 294 1.14 -9.23 0.21
N ILE A 295 1.45 -10.53 0.13
CA ILE A 295 1.77 -11.17 -1.15
C ILE A 295 0.53 -11.59 -1.95
N HIS A 296 -0.56 -11.97 -1.27
CA HIS A 296 -1.77 -12.50 -1.93
C HIS A 296 -2.40 -11.55 -2.96
N MET A 297 -2.24 -10.23 -2.78
CA MET A 297 -2.72 -9.23 -3.74
C MET A 297 -1.92 -9.20 -5.04
N HIS A 298 -0.66 -9.66 -5.01
CA HIS A 298 0.20 -9.85 -6.18
C HIS A 298 0.00 -11.24 -6.81
N ASP A 299 -0.38 -12.25 -6.02
CA ASP A 299 -0.66 -13.60 -6.53
C ASP A 299 -2.05 -13.69 -7.19
N HIS A 300 -3.00 -12.92 -6.68
CA HIS A 300 -4.38 -12.92 -7.18
C HIS A 300 -4.89 -11.51 -7.46
N PRO A 301 -4.29 -10.77 -8.42
CA PRO A 301 -4.74 -9.44 -8.75
C PRO A 301 -6.15 -9.46 -9.34
N TYR A 302 -6.92 -8.38 -9.15
CA TYR A 302 -8.20 -8.22 -9.84
C TYR A 302 -8.02 -8.23 -11.36
N LEU A 303 -7.02 -7.50 -11.86
CA LEU A 303 -6.57 -7.49 -13.26
C LEU A 303 -5.07 -7.70 -13.31
N GLY A 304 -4.60 -8.69 -14.08
CA GLY A 304 -3.17 -8.97 -14.14
C GLY A 304 -2.83 -10.45 -14.21
N LYS A 305 -1.56 -10.74 -13.93
CA LYS A 305 -1.04 -12.11 -13.82
C LYS A 305 -0.75 -12.44 -12.35
N ASN A 306 -0.93 -13.70 -11.98
CA ASN A 306 -0.37 -14.22 -10.75
C ASN A 306 1.17 -14.12 -10.83
N ARG A 307 1.80 -13.50 -9.83
CA ARG A 307 3.25 -13.30 -9.76
C ARG A 307 4.00 -14.37 -8.97
N GLU A 308 3.27 -15.34 -8.40
CA GLU A 308 3.78 -16.51 -7.67
C GLU A 308 4.82 -16.11 -6.62
N ILE A 309 4.49 -15.09 -5.83
CA ILE A 309 5.40 -14.48 -4.87
C ILE A 309 5.80 -15.46 -3.78
N GLU A 310 4.90 -16.36 -3.40
CA GLU A 310 5.17 -17.44 -2.46
C GLU A 310 6.39 -18.29 -2.89
N LYS A 311 6.58 -18.50 -4.19
CA LYS A 311 7.75 -19.21 -4.73
C LYS A 311 9.02 -18.42 -4.48
N LYS A 312 8.99 -17.13 -4.77
CA LYS A 312 10.12 -16.21 -4.59
C LYS A 312 10.55 -16.09 -3.13
N VAL A 313 9.58 -16.09 -2.21
CA VAL A 313 9.86 -16.09 -0.75
C VAL A 313 10.57 -17.39 -0.34
N LEU A 314 10.07 -18.55 -0.77
CA LEU A 314 10.72 -19.83 -0.45
C LEU A 314 12.11 -19.97 -1.10
N ASP A 315 12.27 -19.49 -2.34
CA ASP A 315 13.56 -19.46 -3.03
C ASP A 315 14.58 -18.60 -2.26
N LEU A 316 14.19 -17.41 -1.81
CA LEU A 316 15.03 -16.52 -0.99
C LEU A 316 15.46 -17.20 0.30
N LEU A 317 14.55 -17.93 0.94
CA LEU A 317 14.83 -18.69 2.14
C LEU A 317 15.62 -19.96 1.86
N GLY A 318 15.93 -20.28 0.60
CA GLY A 318 16.70 -21.44 0.17
C GLY A 318 15.96 -22.76 0.38
N PHE A 319 14.65 -22.75 0.17
CA PHE A 319 13.80 -23.93 0.08
C PHE A 319 13.51 -24.25 -1.40
N ASN A 320 14.50 -24.80 -2.08
CA ASN A 320 14.40 -25.26 -3.48
C ASN A 320 13.68 -26.61 -3.58
#